data_AF-A0A929VAL8-F1
#
_entry.id   AF-A0A929VAL8-F1
#
_cell.length_a   1.000
_cell.length_b   1.000
_cell.length_c   1.000
_cell.angle_alpha   90.00
_cell.angle_beta   90.00
_cell.angle_gamma   90.00
#
_symmetry.space_group_name_H-M   'P 1'
#
loop_
_entity.id
_entity.type
_entity.pdbx_description
1 polymer ?
#
loop_
_entity_poly.entity_id
_entity_poly.type
_entity_poly.pdbx_seq_one_letter_code
_entity_poly.pdbx_strand_id
1 'polypeptide(L)'
;EVIERIRKNYSEKSEVKRAAKLGDEAVIDFTGKKDGVAFDGGSAKEYGLKLGEGQFIPGFEEGVIGHKAGEEFDLKLKFPEDYHAENLAGQDVVFTVKLHKVNELKLPELNDEFAAKCGPFTEMKEVKEDIKRELTAQKEREADEKFKDALVGELTEKSKAALPELLVEDQLRSIERDLTQNLMYSGLSLDSYLKTQGFKDKEEWTKKEARPAAEKRVKAGLVLAELSKELKIDASRDEIQKQVDFFKQQYGKDKKMLEQFDSPNVHRDIANRMITDKTVAKLVELNTKK
;
A
#
# COMPACT_ATOMS: atom_id res chain seq x y z
N GLU A 1 15.53 1.54 -12.09
CA GLU A 1 14.15 2.01 -11.77
C GLU A 1 14.11 2.87 -10.51
N VAL A 2 14.48 2.36 -9.33
CA VAL A 2 14.43 3.15 -8.07
C VAL A 2 15.21 4.47 -8.16
N ILE A 3 16.45 4.43 -8.66
CA ILE A 3 17.28 5.64 -8.84
C ILE A 3 16.62 6.65 -9.79
N GLU A 4 16.01 6.18 -10.87
CA GLU A 4 15.31 7.06 -11.82
C GLU A 4 14.06 7.69 -11.20
N ARG A 5 13.34 6.96 -10.35
CA ARG A 5 12.21 7.51 -9.59
C ARG A 5 12.68 8.60 -8.61
N ILE A 6 13.76 8.35 -7.87
CA ILE A 6 14.37 9.34 -6.98
C ILE A 6 14.83 10.56 -7.79
N ARG A 7 15.49 10.34 -8.92
CA ARG A 7 15.96 11.39 -9.83
C ARG A 7 14.84 12.28 -10.35
N LYS A 8 13.71 11.70 -10.73
CA LYS A 8 12.51 12.46 -11.13
C LYS A 8 11.96 13.34 -10.02
N ASN A 9 12.03 12.90 -8.76
CA ASN A 9 11.58 13.68 -7.60
C ASN A 9 12.45 14.92 -7.34
N TYR A 10 13.76 14.83 -7.63
CA TYR A 10 14.70 15.94 -7.52
C TYR A 10 14.85 16.75 -8.82
N SER A 11 13.88 16.67 -9.73
CA SER A 11 13.88 17.47 -10.95
C SER A 11 13.88 18.96 -10.64
N GLU A 12 14.75 19.69 -11.31
CA GLU A 12 14.79 21.15 -11.22
C GLU A 12 13.75 21.74 -12.17
N LYS A 13 12.98 22.70 -11.66
CA LYS A 13 11.91 23.37 -12.39
C LYS A 13 12.42 24.70 -12.91
N SER A 14 12.38 24.89 -14.23
CA SER A 14 12.68 26.18 -14.85
C SER A 14 11.47 26.66 -15.65
N GLU A 15 10.92 27.82 -15.31
CA GLU A 15 9.82 28.41 -16.09
C GLU A 15 10.29 28.72 -17.52
N VAL A 16 9.49 28.35 -18.52
CA VAL A 16 9.78 28.57 -19.95
C VAL A 16 8.60 29.24 -20.64
N LYS A 17 8.91 30.08 -21.66
CA LYS A 17 7.90 30.82 -22.44
C LYS A 17 7.42 30.08 -23.70
N ARG A 18 8.04 28.95 -24.03
CA ARG A 18 7.63 28.11 -25.17
C ARG A 18 6.35 27.34 -24.81
N ALA A 19 5.70 26.76 -25.83
CA ALA A 19 4.59 25.87 -25.62
C ALA A 19 5.01 24.65 -24.76
N ALA A 20 4.05 24.14 -24.00
CA ALA A 20 4.19 22.93 -23.20
C ALA A 20 4.50 21.73 -24.11
N LYS A 21 5.46 20.89 -23.70
CA LYS A 21 5.81 19.65 -24.39
C LYS A 21 5.79 18.48 -23.40
N LEU A 22 5.81 17.26 -23.93
CA LEU A 22 5.94 16.04 -23.13
C LEU A 22 7.16 16.13 -22.19
N GLY A 23 6.95 15.84 -20.91
CA GLY A 23 7.98 15.92 -19.85
C GLY A 23 8.07 17.26 -19.12
N ASP A 24 7.38 18.31 -19.57
CA ASP A 24 7.25 19.54 -18.79
C ASP A 24 6.21 19.39 -17.65
N GLU A 25 6.25 20.31 -16.69
CA GLU A 25 5.18 20.52 -15.73
C GLU A 25 4.37 21.77 -16.12
N ALA A 26 3.07 21.57 -16.37
CA ALA A 26 2.10 22.61 -16.63
C ALA A 26 1.38 22.98 -15.33
N VAL A 27 1.50 24.24 -14.87
CA VAL A 27 0.70 24.75 -13.75
C VAL A 27 -0.63 25.22 -14.30
N ILE A 28 -1.71 24.53 -13.95
CA ILE A 28 -3.04 24.74 -14.54
C ILE A 28 -4.11 24.97 -13.48
N ASP A 29 -5.12 25.76 -13.85
CA ASP A 29 -6.45 25.62 -13.28
C ASP A 29 -7.29 24.79 -14.25
N PHE A 30 -8.13 23.91 -13.74
CA PHE A 30 -9.07 23.20 -14.59
C PHE A 30 -10.44 23.08 -13.93
N THR A 31 -11.48 23.03 -14.75
CA THR A 31 -12.86 22.76 -14.33
C THR A 31 -13.53 21.84 -15.33
N GLY A 32 -13.77 20.61 -14.88
CA GLY A 32 -14.50 19.58 -15.61
C GLY A 32 -16.01 19.78 -15.50
N LYS A 33 -16.69 19.71 -16.65
CA LYS A 33 -18.14 19.79 -16.77
C LYS A 33 -18.67 18.61 -17.57
N LYS A 34 -19.75 18.02 -17.07
CA LYS A 34 -20.57 17.02 -17.78
C LYS A 34 -21.90 17.68 -18.12
N ASP A 35 -22.28 17.70 -19.39
CA ASP A 35 -23.53 18.34 -19.86
C ASP A 35 -23.68 19.80 -19.39
N GLY A 36 -22.57 20.53 -19.26
CA GLY A 36 -22.52 21.92 -18.78
C GLY A 36 -22.52 22.10 -17.26
N VAL A 37 -22.67 21.02 -16.48
CA VAL A 37 -22.67 21.04 -15.01
C VAL A 37 -21.31 20.56 -14.48
N ALA A 38 -20.70 21.32 -13.57
CA ALA A 38 -19.45 20.92 -12.92
C ALA A 38 -19.68 19.69 -12.02
N PHE A 39 -18.75 18.72 -12.06
CA PHE A 39 -18.82 17.53 -11.21
C PHE A 39 -17.77 17.58 -10.09
N ASP A 40 -18.07 16.88 -9.00
CA ASP A 40 -17.21 16.84 -7.82
C ASP A 40 -15.88 16.11 -8.13
N GLY A 41 -14.77 16.62 -7.59
CA GLY A 41 -13.41 16.17 -7.93
C GLY A 41 -12.91 16.58 -9.32
N GLY A 42 -13.73 17.28 -10.12
CA GLY A 42 -13.39 17.71 -11.48
C GLY A 42 -12.68 19.06 -11.58
N SER A 43 -12.31 19.71 -10.47
CA SER A 43 -11.71 21.05 -10.51
C SER A 43 -10.57 21.22 -9.51
N ALA A 44 -9.52 21.91 -9.93
CA ALA A 44 -8.42 22.33 -9.08
C ALA A 44 -7.83 23.65 -9.56
N LYS A 45 -7.11 24.34 -8.68
CA LYS A 45 -6.38 25.58 -8.98
C LYS A 45 -4.89 25.39 -8.69
N GLU A 46 -4.05 26.05 -9.49
CA GLU A 46 -2.58 26.01 -9.43
C GLU A 46 -2.02 24.58 -9.36
N TYR A 47 -2.67 23.63 -10.03
CA TYR A 47 -2.27 22.24 -10.04
C TYR A 47 -1.05 22.04 -10.94
N GLY A 48 0.02 21.45 -10.41
CA GLY A 48 1.22 21.11 -11.18
C GLY A 48 1.05 19.77 -11.91
N LEU A 49 0.60 19.82 -13.16
CA LEU A 49 0.44 18.65 -14.01
C LEU A 49 1.76 18.31 -14.72
N LYS A 50 2.34 17.14 -14.43
CA LYS A 50 3.48 16.62 -15.20
C LYS A 50 2.99 15.91 -16.46
N LEU A 51 3.39 16.40 -17.62
CA LEU A 51 2.92 15.90 -18.92
C LEU A 51 3.65 14.60 -19.29
N GLY A 52 2.92 13.51 -19.47
CA GLY A 52 3.41 12.17 -19.80
C GLY A 52 3.49 11.20 -18.61
N GLU A 53 2.93 11.54 -17.44
CA GLU A 53 2.88 10.61 -16.30
C GLU A 53 1.59 9.78 -16.26
N GLY A 54 0.57 10.13 -17.06
CA GLY A 54 -0.70 9.41 -17.10
C GLY A 54 -1.48 9.51 -15.78
N GLN A 55 -1.35 10.64 -15.09
CA GLN A 55 -2.06 10.91 -13.85
C GLN A 55 -3.52 11.29 -14.11
N PHE A 56 -3.81 11.82 -15.30
CA PHE A 56 -5.16 12.23 -15.72
C PHE A 56 -5.75 11.23 -16.71
N ILE A 57 -7.04 11.40 -17.02
CA ILE A 57 -7.71 10.59 -18.04
C ILE A 57 -6.97 10.71 -19.40
N PRO A 58 -6.94 9.63 -20.20
CA PRO A 58 -6.32 9.66 -21.51
C PRO A 58 -6.82 10.84 -22.37
N GLY A 59 -5.89 11.54 -23.02
CA GLY A 59 -6.17 12.71 -23.84
C GLY A 59 -6.07 14.05 -23.09
N PHE A 60 -6.10 14.05 -21.75
CA PHE A 60 -5.97 15.30 -20.99
C PHE A 60 -4.57 15.89 -21.12
N GLU A 61 -3.53 15.10 -20.82
CA GLU A 61 -2.14 15.56 -20.88
C GLU A 61 -1.73 15.91 -22.31
N GLU A 62 -2.16 15.10 -23.28
CA GLU A 62 -1.93 15.35 -24.71
C GLU A 62 -2.62 16.62 -25.20
N GLY A 63 -3.81 16.92 -24.66
CA GLY A 63 -4.55 18.14 -24.97
C GLY A 63 -3.89 19.41 -24.44
N VAL A 64 -3.09 19.33 -23.38
CA VAL A 64 -2.33 20.48 -22.85
C VAL A 64 -1.04 20.73 -23.64
N ILE A 65 -0.48 19.69 -24.27
CA ILE A 65 0.73 19.82 -25.10
C ILE A 65 0.46 20.74 -26.29
N GLY A 66 1.38 21.68 -26.53
CA GLY A 66 1.28 22.67 -27.61
C GLY A 66 0.70 24.01 -27.18
N HIS A 67 0.08 24.11 -26.00
CA HIS A 67 -0.42 25.36 -25.44
C HIS A 67 0.65 26.15 -24.69
N LYS A 68 0.48 27.48 -24.60
CA LYS A 68 1.40 28.40 -23.90
C LYS A 68 0.81 28.95 -22.62
N ALA A 69 1.69 29.35 -21.69
CA ALA A 69 1.31 30.07 -20.49
C ALA A 69 0.47 31.32 -20.82
N GLY A 70 -0.64 31.49 -20.10
CA GLY A 70 -1.65 32.52 -20.29
C GLY A 70 -2.84 32.08 -21.13
N GLU A 71 -2.78 30.93 -21.81
CA GLU A 71 -3.88 30.44 -22.65
C GLU A 71 -4.96 29.73 -21.81
N GLU A 72 -6.21 29.91 -22.24
CA GLU A 72 -7.38 29.23 -21.72
C GLU A 72 -8.06 28.49 -22.88
N PHE A 73 -8.32 27.19 -22.70
CA PHE A 73 -8.81 26.31 -23.75
C PHE A 73 -9.69 25.20 -23.18
N ASP A 74 -10.57 24.65 -24.02
CA ASP A 74 -11.47 23.56 -23.65
C ASP A 74 -10.98 22.23 -24.24
N LEU A 75 -10.82 21.23 -23.38
CA LEU A 75 -10.53 19.86 -23.76
C LEU A 75 -11.80 19.02 -23.72
N LYS A 76 -12.20 18.50 -24.89
CA LYS A 76 -13.31 17.54 -25.00
C LYS A 76 -12.76 16.14 -24.85
N LEU A 77 -13.07 15.48 -23.75
CA LEU A 77 -12.52 14.19 -23.37
C LEU A 77 -13.65 13.22 -23.04
N LYS A 78 -13.35 11.94 -23.09
CA LYS A 78 -14.27 10.88 -22.70
C LYS A 78 -13.63 10.07 -21.58
N PHE A 79 -14.36 9.87 -20.49
CA PHE A 79 -13.91 8.98 -19.44
C PHE A 79 -13.87 7.53 -19.95
N PRO A 80 -12.88 6.72 -19.53
CA PRO A 80 -12.86 5.28 -19.81
C PRO A 80 -14.15 4.59 -19.36
N GLU A 81 -14.51 3.50 -20.03
CA GLU A 81 -15.71 2.71 -19.67
C GLU A 81 -15.57 2.03 -18.30
N ASP A 82 -14.35 1.77 -17.87
CA ASP A 82 -13.96 1.15 -16.60
C ASP A 82 -13.61 2.16 -15.49
N TYR A 83 -14.01 3.43 -15.64
CA TYR A 83 -13.70 4.44 -14.65
C TYR A 83 -14.40 4.18 -13.30
N HIS A 84 -13.68 4.38 -12.20
CA HIS A 84 -14.13 4.04 -10.84
C HIS A 84 -15.42 4.76 -10.41
N ALA A 85 -15.72 5.93 -10.99
CA ALA A 85 -16.95 6.66 -10.75
C ALA A 85 -18.00 6.30 -11.81
N GLU A 86 -18.97 5.45 -11.45
CA GLU A 86 -20.02 4.94 -12.36
C GLU A 86 -20.80 6.07 -13.08
N ASN A 87 -20.96 7.23 -12.44
CA ASN A 87 -21.63 8.40 -13.00
C ASN A 87 -20.82 9.16 -14.07
N LEU A 88 -19.50 8.91 -14.13
CA LEU A 88 -18.56 9.50 -15.08
C LEU A 88 -18.06 8.48 -16.11
N ALA A 89 -18.08 7.19 -15.81
CA ALA A 89 -17.64 6.13 -16.71
C ALA A 89 -18.30 6.21 -18.11
N GLY A 90 -17.48 6.21 -19.16
CA GLY A 90 -17.92 6.29 -20.55
C GLY A 90 -18.57 7.62 -20.96
N GLN A 91 -18.59 8.64 -20.10
CA GLN A 91 -19.24 9.92 -20.38
C GLN A 91 -18.32 10.91 -21.08
N ASP A 92 -18.88 11.65 -22.02
CA ASP A 92 -18.22 12.80 -22.64
C ASP A 92 -18.26 14.00 -21.69
N VAL A 93 -17.10 14.65 -21.52
CA VAL A 93 -16.93 15.79 -20.63
C VAL A 93 -16.06 16.86 -21.28
N VAL A 94 -16.22 18.09 -20.80
CA VAL A 94 -15.42 19.23 -21.22
C VAL A 94 -14.65 19.77 -20.03
N PHE A 95 -13.33 19.82 -20.16
CA PHE A 95 -12.47 20.48 -19.19
C PHE A 95 -12.05 21.84 -19.73
N THR A 96 -12.48 22.91 -19.06
CA THR A 96 -11.91 24.23 -19.29
C THR A 96 -10.61 24.30 -18.51
N VAL A 97 -9.48 24.45 -19.21
CA VAL A 97 -8.13 24.49 -18.66
C VAL A 97 -7.53 25.86 -18.89
N LYS A 98 -7.00 26.46 -17.83
CA LYS A 98 -6.21 27.69 -17.90
C LYS A 98 -4.77 27.36 -17.54
N LEU A 99 -3.87 27.57 -18.50
CA LEU A 99 -2.44 27.30 -18.31
C LEU A 99 -1.75 28.54 -17.76
N HIS A 100 -1.32 28.50 -16.50
CA HIS A 100 -0.64 29.63 -15.86
C HIS A 100 0.84 29.65 -16.18
N LYS A 101 1.51 28.50 -16.07
CA LYS A 101 2.97 28.39 -16.25
C LYS A 101 3.34 27.07 -16.90
N VAL A 102 4.46 27.08 -17.62
CA VAL A 102 5.11 25.88 -18.12
C VAL A 102 6.51 25.85 -17.51
N ASN A 103 6.81 24.79 -16.76
CA ASN A 103 8.10 24.53 -16.17
C ASN A 103 8.77 23.39 -16.94
N GLU A 104 9.94 23.64 -17.52
CA GLU A 104 10.79 22.57 -18.01
C GLU A 104 11.39 21.82 -16.81
N LEU A 105 11.18 20.50 -16.77
CA LEU A 105 11.77 19.63 -15.76
C LEU A 105 13.14 19.14 -16.26
N LYS A 106 14.21 19.61 -15.60
CA LYS A 106 15.56 19.10 -15.84
C LYS A 106 15.87 18.05 -14.80
N LEU A 107 16.10 16.83 -15.27
CA LEU A 107 16.57 15.75 -14.41
C LEU A 107 18.02 16.08 -13.99
N PRO A 108 18.34 16.10 -12.69
CA PRO A 108 19.70 16.30 -12.23
C PRO A 108 20.61 15.20 -12.79
N GLU A 109 21.89 15.51 -13.00
CA GLU A 109 22.86 14.48 -13.36
C GLU A 109 23.07 13.53 -12.19
N LEU A 110 23.32 12.25 -12.48
CA LEU A 110 23.60 11.25 -11.44
C LEU A 110 25.09 11.34 -11.05
N ASN A 111 25.42 12.36 -10.26
CA ASN A 111 26.76 12.67 -9.76
C ASN A 111 26.78 12.78 -8.23
N ASP A 112 27.96 13.08 -7.66
CA ASP A 112 28.16 13.13 -6.21
C ASP A 112 27.35 14.27 -5.53
N GLU A 113 27.05 15.36 -6.26
CA GLU A 113 26.13 16.39 -5.78
C GLU A 113 24.69 15.86 -5.64
N PHE A 114 24.25 15.01 -6.58
CA PHE A 114 22.97 14.33 -6.47
C PHE A 114 22.96 13.29 -5.33
N ALA A 115 24.09 12.63 -5.06
CA ALA A 115 24.22 11.73 -3.92
C ALA A 115 23.99 12.45 -2.59
N ALA A 116 24.59 13.64 -2.42
CA ALA A 116 24.39 14.48 -1.24
C ALA A 116 22.93 14.96 -1.10
N LYS A 117 22.18 15.11 -2.20
CA LYS A 117 20.73 15.41 -2.15
C LYS A 117 19.90 14.20 -1.69
N CYS A 118 20.38 12.97 -1.87
CA CYS A 118 19.65 11.74 -1.54
C CYS A 118 19.74 11.33 -0.06
N GLY A 119 20.60 11.97 0.73
CA GLY A 119 20.80 11.63 2.15
C GLY A 119 22.23 11.87 2.60
N PRO A 120 22.71 11.13 3.62
CA PRO A 120 24.08 11.26 4.14
C PRO A 120 25.10 10.54 3.25
N PHE A 121 25.02 10.73 1.93
CA PHE A 121 25.90 10.10 0.96
C PHE A 121 26.81 11.15 0.32
N THR A 122 28.06 10.77 0.07
CA THR A 122 29.06 11.60 -0.59
C THR A 122 29.29 11.18 -2.04
N GLU A 123 29.06 9.90 -2.37
CA GLU A 123 29.25 9.38 -3.72
C GLU A 123 28.00 8.66 -4.24
N MET A 124 27.79 8.70 -5.56
CA MET A 124 26.71 7.93 -6.19
C MET A 124 26.83 6.42 -6.00
N LYS A 125 28.04 5.92 -5.72
CA LYS A 125 28.26 4.52 -5.40
C LYS A 125 27.60 4.14 -4.08
N GLU A 126 27.69 5.00 -3.06
CA GLU A 126 27.09 4.76 -1.74
C GLU A 126 25.56 4.70 -1.85
N VAL A 127 24.95 5.62 -2.61
CA VAL A 127 23.51 5.62 -2.90
C VAL A 127 23.07 4.29 -3.54
N LYS A 128 23.85 3.79 -4.51
CA LYS A 128 23.57 2.51 -5.18
C LYS A 128 23.71 1.33 -4.24
N GLU A 129 24.73 1.31 -3.40
CA GLU A 129 24.97 0.24 -2.42
C GLU A 129 23.88 0.21 -1.34
N ASP A 130 23.44 1.39 -0.87
CA ASP A 130 22.37 1.52 0.10
C ASP A 130 21.04 1.02 -0.45
N ILE A 131 20.63 1.48 -1.64
CA ILE A 131 19.43 0.99 -2.34
C ILE A 131 19.53 -0.52 -2.57
N LYS A 132 20.70 -1.03 -2.98
CA LYS A 132 20.90 -2.47 -3.17
C LYS A 132 20.70 -3.23 -1.87
N ARG A 133 21.27 -2.75 -0.76
CA ARG A 133 21.11 -3.36 0.58
C ARG A 133 19.65 -3.38 1.00
N GLU A 134 18.91 -2.29 0.82
CA GLU A 134 17.48 -2.22 1.15
C GLU A 134 16.65 -3.18 0.30
N LEU A 135 16.88 -3.21 -1.01
CA LEU A 135 16.17 -4.12 -1.91
C LEU A 135 16.50 -5.59 -1.63
N THR A 136 17.77 -5.90 -1.35
CA THR A 136 18.18 -7.25 -0.94
C THR A 136 17.48 -7.64 0.35
N ALA A 137 17.51 -6.80 1.39
CA ALA A 137 16.85 -7.09 2.65
C ALA A 137 15.33 -7.21 2.49
N GLN A 138 14.71 -6.42 1.61
CA GLN A 138 13.29 -6.57 1.26
C GLN A 138 13.02 -7.93 0.60
N LYS A 139 13.83 -8.31 -0.39
CA LYS A 139 13.67 -9.57 -1.12
C LYS A 139 13.92 -10.80 -0.25
N GLU A 140 14.90 -10.73 0.66
CA GLU A 140 15.15 -11.76 1.66
C GLU A 140 13.94 -11.91 2.59
N ARG A 141 13.40 -10.80 3.13
CA ARG A 141 12.16 -10.85 3.94
C ARG A 141 10.98 -11.42 3.16
N GLU A 142 10.78 -11.02 1.91
CA GLU A 142 9.71 -11.56 1.05
C GLU A 142 9.89 -13.06 0.79
N ALA A 143 11.12 -13.52 0.57
CA ALA A 143 11.43 -14.93 0.36
C ALA A 143 11.21 -15.75 1.64
N ASP A 144 11.66 -15.24 2.78
CA ASP A 144 11.49 -15.87 4.09
C ASP A 144 10.00 -16.01 4.44
N GLU A 145 9.20 -14.96 4.27
CA GLU A 145 7.76 -15.03 4.54
C GLU A 145 7.06 -16.02 3.60
N LYS A 146 7.38 -16.01 2.29
CA LYS A 146 6.85 -17.00 1.35
C LYS A 146 7.23 -18.43 1.71
N PHE A 147 8.46 -18.63 2.18
CA PHE A 147 8.93 -19.94 2.59
C PHE A 147 8.21 -20.42 3.87
N LYS A 148 8.04 -19.54 4.87
CA LYS A 148 7.23 -19.82 6.06
C LYS A 148 5.79 -20.16 5.69
N ASP A 149 5.16 -19.37 4.84
CA ASP A 149 3.78 -19.59 4.39
C ASP A 149 3.63 -20.93 3.65
N ALA A 150 4.60 -21.28 2.81
CA ALA A 150 4.62 -22.56 2.12
C ALA A 150 4.73 -23.74 3.10
N LEU A 151 5.64 -23.66 4.08
CA LEU A 151 5.81 -24.69 5.10
C LEU A 151 4.57 -24.87 5.98
N VAL A 152 3.98 -23.76 6.44
CA VAL A 152 2.73 -23.79 7.22
C VAL A 152 1.60 -24.35 6.36
N GLY A 153 1.52 -23.95 5.09
CA GLY A 153 0.58 -24.50 4.12
C GLY A 153 0.68 -26.02 4.01
N GLU A 154 1.86 -26.53 3.69
CA GLU A 154 2.11 -27.98 3.55
C GLU A 154 1.82 -28.74 4.86
N LEU A 155 2.22 -28.17 6.00
CA LEU A 155 1.92 -28.74 7.32
C LEU A 155 0.40 -28.83 7.56
N THR A 156 -0.34 -27.77 7.22
CA THR A 156 -1.80 -27.78 7.36
C THR A 156 -2.48 -28.74 6.40
N GLU A 157 -1.97 -28.97 5.20
CA GLU A 157 -2.53 -29.93 4.24
C GLU A 157 -2.38 -31.37 4.74
N LYS A 158 -1.22 -31.71 5.31
CA LYS A 158 -0.95 -33.04 5.88
C LYS A 158 -1.65 -33.29 7.21
N SER A 159 -2.11 -32.22 7.86
CA SER A 159 -2.74 -32.29 9.19
C SER A 159 -4.26 -32.43 9.12
N LYS A 160 -4.79 -33.28 10.00
CA LYS A 160 -6.23 -33.37 10.28
C LYS A 160 -6.54 -32.53 11.51
N ALA A 161 -7.16 -31.38 11.30
CA ALA A 161 -7.67 -30.52 12.36
C ALA A 161 -9.17 -30.33 12.17
N ALA A 162 -9.96 -30.61 13.20
CA ALA A 162 -11.35 -30.17 13.22
C ALA A 162 -11.36 -28.64 13.29
N LEU A 163 -12.22 -27.99 12.52
CA LEU A 163 -12.40 -26.54 12.53
C LEU A 163 -13.66 -26.23 13.31
N PRO A 164 -13.58 -25.82 14.59
CA PRO A 164 -14.75 -25.43 15.36
C PRO A 164 -15.39 -24.21 14.70
N GLU A 165 -16.69 -24.28 14.41
CA GLU A 165 -17.41 -23.20 13.73
C GLU A 165 -17.26 -21.86 14.46
N LEU A 166 -17.27 -21.87 15.80
CA LEU A 166 -17.04 -20.68 16.63
C LEU A 166 -15.71 -19.97 16.31
N LEU A 167 -14.63 -20.72 16.10
CA LEU A 167 -13.32 -20.15 15.77
C LEU A 167 -13.30 -19.60 14.34
N VAL A 168 -13.99 -20.26 13.41
CA VAL A 168 -14.12 -19.78 12.03
C VAL A 168 -14.92 -18.48 11.99
N GLU A 169 -16.03 -18.40 12.73
CA GLU A 169 -16.83 -17.17 12.85
C GLU A 169 -16.06 -16.02 13.51
N ASP A 170 -15.30 -16.27 14.58
CA ASP A 170 -14.45 -15.26 15.20
C ASP A 170 -13.39 -14.74 14.22
N GLN A 171 -12.76 -15.64 13.48
CA GLN A 171 -11.76 -15.28 12.49
C GLN A 171 -12.36 -14.49 11.31
N LEU A 172 -13.59 -14.84 10.90
CA LEU A 172 -14.36 -14.08 9.90
C LEU A 172 -14.63 -12.65 10.37
N ARG A 173 -15.10 -12.48 11.61
CA ARG A 173 -15.32 -11.15 12.22
C ARG A 173 -14.03 -10.34 12.26
N SER A 174 -12.89 -10.97 12.57
CA SER A 174 -11.60 -10.28 12.52
C SER A 174 -11.23 -9.83 11.11
N ILE A 175 -11.36 -10.71 10.11
CA ILE A 175 -11.05 -10.38 8.70
C ILE A 175 -11.90 -9.20 8.22
N GLU A 176 -13.20 -9.22 8.54
CA GLU A 176 -14.10 -8.13 8.18
C GLU A 176 -13.73 -6.81 8.86
N ARG A 177 -13.42 -6.87 10.17
CA ARG A 177 -13.02 -5.68 10.93
C ARG A 177 -11.73 -5.08 10.37
N ASP A 178 -10.73 -5.91 10.09
CA ASP A 178 -9.44 -5.46 9.57
C ASP A 178 -9.61 -4.82 8.18
N LEU A 179 -10.42 -5.44 7.32
CA LEU A 179 -10.77 -4.87 6.01
C LEU A 179 -11.48 -3.52 6.16
N THR A 180 -12.51 -3.45 7.01
CA THR A 180 -13.29 -2.23 7.22
C THR A 180 -12.42 -1.09 7.75
N GLN A 181 -11.53 -1.36 8.70
CA GLN A 181 -10.60 -0.35 9.23
C GLN A 181 -9.65 0.17 8.15
N ASN A 182 -9.07 -0.72 7.34
CA ASN A 182 -8.18 -0.32 6.24
C ASN A 182 -8.89 0.53 5.18
N LEU A 183 -10.14 0.20 4.87
CA LEU A 183 -10.97 0.98 3.94
C LEU A 183 -11.31 2.35 4.52
N MET A 184 -11.64 2.44 5.82
CA MET A 184 -11.90 3.72 6.49
C MET A 184 -10.70 4.68 6.42
N TYR A 185 -9.47 4.18 6.61
CA TYR A 185 -8.26 4.99 6.44
C TYR A 185 -8.06 5.49 5.01
N SER A 186 -8.60 4.77 4.02
CA SER A 186 -8.53 5.10 2.61
C SER A 186 -9.75 5.91 2.12
N GLY A 187 -10.68 6.27 3.02
CA GLY A 187 -11.91 6.98 2.68
C GLY A 187 -12.94 6.17 1.88
N LEU A 188 -12.79 4.83 1.85
CA LEU A 188 -13.65 3.92 1.11
C LEU A 188 -14.63 3.20 2.04
N SER A 189 -15.83 2.90 1.55
CA SER A 189 -16.79 2.03 2.24
C SER A 189 -16.62 0.57 1.82
N LEU A 190 -17.01 -0.37 2.69
CA LEU A 190 -17.01 -1.80 2.38
C LEU A 190 -17.86 -2.10 1.14
N ASP A 191 -19.07 -1.54 1.04
CA ASP A 191 -19.94 -1.72 -0.12
C ASP A 191 -19.31 -1.25 -1.43
N SER A 192 -18.62 -0.09 -1.42
CA SER A 192 -17.93 0.41 -2.60
C SER A 192 -16.79 -0.52 -3.00
N TYR A 193 -15.99 -0.98 -2.03
CA TYR A 193 -14.90 -1.91 -2.27
C TYR A 193 -15.39 -3.23 -2.87
N LEU A 194 -16.45 -3.82 -2.30
CA LEU A 194 -17.00 -5.09 -2.77
C LEU A 194 -17.48 -5.00 -4.22
N LYS A 195 -18.17 -3.91 -4.59
CA LYS A 195 -18.59 -3.66 -5.97
C LYS A 195 -17.39 -3.54 -6.93
N THR A 196 -16.36 -2.79 -6.55
CA THR A 196 -15.13 -2.65 -7.36
C THR A 196 -14.42 -3.99 -7.56
N GLN A 197 -14.45 -4.87 -6.56
CA GLN A 197 -13.89 -6.22 -6.65
C GLN A 197 -14.82 -7.22 -7.37
N GLY A 198 -16.00 -6.78 -7.83
CA GLY A 198 -16.94 -7.61 -8.58
C GLY A 198 -17.78 -8.56 -7.72
N PHE A 199 -17.87 -8.33 -6.41
CA PHE A 199 -18.80 -9.06 -5.54
C PHE A 199 -20.17 -8.40 -5.55
N LYS A 200 -21.23 -9.20 -5.64
CA LYS A 200 -22.62 -8.74 -5.59
C LYS A 200 -22.98 -8.12 -4.24
N ASP A 201 -22.53 -8.77 -3.18
CA ASP A 201 -22.80 -8.39 -1.80
C ASP A 201 -21.75 -8.98 -0.85
N LYS A 202 -21.85 -8.59 0.42
CA LYS A 202 -20.96 -9.06 1.49
C LYS A 202 -21.06 -10.57 1.70
N GLU A 203 -22.23 -11.18 1.48
CA GLU A 203 -22.43 -12.62 1.67
C GLU A 203 -21.63 -13.40 0.63
N GLU A 204 -21.65 -12.96 -0.63
CA GLU A 204 -20.84 -13.54 -1.70
C GLU A 204 -19.34 -13.43 -1.42
N TRP A 205 -18.86 -12.24 -1.01
CA TRP A 205 -17.47 -12.05 -0.60
C TRP A 205 -17.09 -12.95 0.59
N THR A 206 -17.98 -13.04 1.57
CA THR A 206 -17.76 -13.88 2.75
C THR A 206 -17.60 -15.35 2.35
N LYS A 207 -18.46 -15.83 1.44
CA LYS A 207 -18.43 -17.22 0.99
C LYS A 207 -17.24 -17.54 0.10
N LYS A 208 -16.86 -16.64 -0.82
CA LYS A 208 -15.80 -16.88 -1.81
C LYS A 208 -14.40 -16.61 -1.28
N GLU A 209 -14.24 -15.58 -0.44
CA GLU A 209 -12.92 -15.10 0.00
C GLU A 209 -12.74 -15.23 1.50
N ALA A 210 -13.61 -14.60 2.29
CA ALA A 210 -13.38 -14.44 3.73
C ALA A 210 -13.40 -15.77 4.49
N ARG A 211 -14.37 -16.65 4.18
CA ARG A 211 -14.53 -17.95 4.86
C ARG A 211 -13.41 -18.92 4.54
N PRO A 212 -13.00 -19.13 3.27
CA PRO A 212 -11.81 -19.94 2.98
C PRO A 212 -10.55 -19.39 3.65
N ALA A 213 -10.37 -18.06 3.67
CA ALA A 213 -9.25 -17.43 4.39
C ALA A 213 -9.32 -17.66 5.90
N ALA A 214 -10.51 -17.55 6.50
CA ALA A 214 -10.74 -17.80 7.92
C ALA A 214 -10.45 -19.25 8.29
N GLU A 215 -10.99 -20.21 7.54
CA GLU A 215 -10.75 -21.64 7.73
C GLU A 215 -9.26 -21.96 7.64
N LYS A 216 -8.54 -21.41 6.65
CA LYS A 216 -7.09 -21.59 6.50
C LYS A 216 -6.33 -21.05 7.70
N ARG A 217 -6.67 -19.84 8.18
CA ARG A 217 -6.02 -19.21 9.35
C ARG A 217 -6.28 -19.98 10.64
N VAL A 218 -7.53 -20.41 10.87
CA VAL A 218 -7.89 -21.23 12.04
C VAL A 218 -7.16 -22.57 11.99
N LYS A 219 -7.13 -23.23 10.83
CA LYS A 219 -6.39 -24.49 10.64
C LYS A 219 -4.91 -24.32 10.95
N ALA A 220 -4.27 -23.29 10.39
CA ALA A 220 -2.87 -22.97 10.64
C ALA A 220 -2.59 -22.72 12.12
N GLY A 221 -3.43 -21.91 12.78
CA GLY A 221 -3.30 -21.62 14.20
C GLY A 221 -3.41 -22.88 15.07
N LEU A 222 -4.38 -23.75 14.82
CA LEU A 222 -4.57 -25.00 15.56
C LEU A 222 -3.40 -25.97 15.37
N VAL A 223 -2.93 -26.11 14.12
CA VAL A 223 -1.82 -27.00 13.80
C VAL A 223 -0.50 -26.49 14.40
N LEU A 224 -0.24 -25.19 14.31
CA LEU A 224 0.94 -24.57 14.93
C LEU A 224 0.88 -24.62 16.46
N ALA A 225 -0.29 -24.46 17.07
CA ALA A 225 -0.45 -24.59 18.52
C ALA A 225 -0.22 -26.02 19.01
N GLU A 226 -0.53 -27.03 18.21
CA GLU A 226 -0.21 -28.42 18.57
C GLU A 226 1.28 -28.72 18.34
N LEU A 227 1.84 -28.24 17.23
CA LEU A 227 3.27 -28.35 16.95
C LEU A 227 4.12 -27.67 18.03
N SER A 228 3.68 -26.52 18.55
CA SER A 228 4.41 -25.82 19.62
C SER A 228 4.47 -26.64 20.90
N LYS A 229 3.40 -27.38 21.24
CA LYS A 229 3.40 -28.30 22.40
C LYS A 229 4.33 -29.49 22.16
N GLU A 230 4.28 -30.10 20.98
CA GLU A 230 5.14 -31.22 20.62
C GLU A 230 6.63 -30.85 20.68
N LEU A 231 6.98 -29.67 20.17
CA LEU A 231 8.33 -29.12 20.18
C LEU A 231 8.71 -28.44 21.50
N LYS A 232 7.78 -28.36 22.47
CA LYS A 232 7.95 -27.70 23.77
C LYS A 232 8.42 -26.25 23.67
N ILE A 233 7.82 -25.51 22.74
CA ILE A 233 8.10 -24.10 22.49
C ILE A 233 7.23 -23.25 23.42
N ASP A 234 7.89 -22.36 24.17
CA ASP A 234 7.25 -21.46 25.13
C ASP A 234 7.84 -20.05 25.03
N ALA A 235 7.12 -19.06 25.55
CA ALA A 235 7.58 -17.69 25.73
C ALA A 235 7.85 -17.45 27.22
N SER A 236 9.12 -17.23 27.58
CA SER A 236 9.46 -16.95 28.96
C SER A 236 8.90 -15.59 29.40
N ARG A 237 8.65 -15.43 30.70
CA ARG A 237 8.16 -14.16 31.27
C ARG A 237 9.08 -12.98 30.95
N ASP A 238 10.38 -13.21 30.92
CA ASP A 238 11.38 -12.18 30.59
C ASP A 238 11.27 -11.73 29.12
N GLU A 239 11.08 -12.67 28.20
CA GLU A 239 10.87 -12.36 26.78
C GLU A 239 9.56 -11.60 26.54
N ILE A 240 8.47 -11.99 27.20
CA ILE A 240 7.19 -11.28 27.13
C ILE A 240 7.35 -9.85 27.65
N GLN A 241 8.02 -9.67 28.79
CA GLN A 241 8.24 -8.34 29.37
C GLN A 241 9.09 -7.45 28.46
N LYS A 242 10.17 -7.99 27.88
CA LYS A 242 11.00 -7.26 26.90
C LYS A 242 10.18 -6.80 25.70
N GLN A 243 9.30 -7.66 25.20
CA GLN A 243 8.44 -7.34 24.06
C GLN A 243 7.39 -6.26 24.43
N VAL A 244 6.82 -6.35 25.63
CA VAL A 244 5.91 -5.32 26.18
C VAL A 244 6.62 -3.98 26.32
N ASP A 245 7.83 -3.96 26.88
CA ASP A 245 8.61 -2.73 27.07
C ASP A 245 9.00 -2.09 25.74
N PHE A 246 9.36 -2.90 24.74
CA PHE A 246 9.61 -2.44 23.38
C PHE A 246 8.38 -1.75 22.78
N PHE A 247 7.19 -2.35 22.91
CA PHE A 247 5.95 -1.72 22.44
C PHE A 247 5.64 -0.44 23.23
N LYS A 248 5.84 -0.41 24.54
CA LYS A 248 5.63 0.81 25.35
C LYS A 248 6.55 1.95 24.91
N GLN A 249 7.80 1.68 24.53
CA GLN A 249 8.70 2.70 24.00
C GLN A 249 8.21 3.27 22.66
N GLN A 250 7.71 2.41 21.77
CA GLN A 250 7.18 2.82 20.47
C GLN A 250 5.90 3.66 20.58
N TYR A 251 5.02 3.33 21.53
CA TYR A 251 3.73 4.00 21.74
C TYR A 251 3.72 4.98 22.93
N GLY A 252 4.89 5.38 23.44
CA GLY A 252 5.07 6.09 24.71
C GLY A 252 4.35 7.43 24.88
N LYS A 253 3.70 7.95 23.82
CA LYS A 253 2.93 9.20 23.86
C LYS A 253 1.43 8.99 24.18
N ASP A 254 0.92 7.75 24.12
CA ASP A 254 -0.49 7.45 24.38
C ASP A 254 -0.67 6.72 25.72
N LYS A 255 -1.13 7.47 26.74
CA LYS A 255 -1.36 6.92 28.09
C LYS A 255 -2.37 5.77 28.11
N LYS A 256 -3.40 5.80 27.28
CA LYS A 256 -4.41 4.73 27.24
C LYS A 256 -3.83 3.44 26.67
N MET A 257 -2.98 3.54 25.65
CA MET A 257 -2.28 2.39 25.09
C MET A 257 -1.27 1.81 26.06
N LEU A 258 -0.54 2.66 26.80
CA LEU A 258 0.42 2.22 27.82
C LEU A 258 -0.26 1.39 28.94
N GLU A 259 -1.44 1.81 29.41
CA GLU A 259 -2.22 1.05 30.40
C GLU A 259 -2.74 -0.28 29.85
N GLN A 260 -3.09 -0.33 28.55
CA GLN A 260 -3.50 -1.60 27.91
C GLN A 260 -2.36 -2.61 27.86
N PHE A 261 -1.12 -2.17 27.64
CA PHE A 261 0.04 -3.06 27.62
C PHE A 261 0.32 -3.75 28.96
N ASP A 262 -0.21 -3.25 30.08
CA ASP A 262 -0.12 -3.90 31.39
C ASP A 262 -1.23 -4.94 31.65
N SER A 263 -2.19 -5.07 30.73
CA SER A 263 -3.30 -6.00 30.86
C SER A 263 -2.85 -7.46 30.69
N PRO A 264 -3.31 -8.39 31.57
CA PRO A 264 -3.03 -9.82 31.42
C PRO A 264 -3.45 -10.40 30.07
N ASN A 265 -4.49 -9.85 29.44
CA ASN A 265 -4.95 -10.29 28.12
C ASN A 265 -3.91 -9.94 27.04
N VAL A 266 -3.36 -8.71 27.07
CA VAL A 266 -2.33 -8.27 26.11
C VAL A 266 -1.05 -9.07 26.28
N HIS A 267 -0.66 -9.36 27.53
CA HIS A 267 0.49 -10.24 27.79
C HIS A 267 0.28 -11.65 27.23
N ARG A 268 -0.92 -12.21 27.36
CA ARG A 268 -1.25 -13.53 26.79
C ARG A 268 -1.22 -13.50 25.26
N ASP A 269 -1.73 -12.44 24.64
CA ASP A 269 -1.73 -12.30 23.18
C ASP A 269 -0.30 -12.16 22.63
N ILE A 270 0.55 -11.38 23.32
CA ILE A 270 1.98 -11.27 23.00
C ILE A 270 2.65 -12.64 23.15
N ALA A 271 2.41 -13.35 24.25
CA ALA A 271 2.97 -14.68 24.48
C ALA A 271 2.56 -15.67 23.38
N ASN A 272 1.27 -15.72 23.04
CA ASN A 272 0.75 -16.59 21.98
C ASN A 272 1.43 -16.29 20.63
N ARG A 273 1.53 -15.00 20.27
CA ARG A 273 2.21 -14.58 19.04
C ARG A 273 3.67 -14.99 19.03
N MET A 274 4.40 -14.78 20.13
CA MET A 274 5.79 -15.18 20.25
C MET A 274 5.98 -16.69 20.13
N ILE A 275 5.08 -17.48 20.72
CA ILE A 275 5.09 -18.95 20.58
C ILE A 275 4.87 -19.35 19.12
N THR A 276 3.89 -18.74 18.44
CA THR A 276 3.65 -18.98 17.01
C THR A 276 4.87 -18.64 16.17
N ASP A 277 5.46 -17.46 16.36
CA ASP A 277 6.63 -17.01 15.60
C ASP A 277 7.84 -17.93 15.82
N LYS A 278 8.10 -18.34 17.07
CA LYS A 278 9.13 -19.32 17.41
C LYS A 278 8.85 -20.70 16.79
N THR A 279 7.59 -21.11 16.74
CA THR A 279 7.18 -22.40 16.17
C THR A 279 7.41 -22.42 14.66
N VAL A 280 7.04 -21.35 13.96
CA VAL A 280 7.32 -21.19 12.53
C VAL A 280 8.83 -21.13 12.28
N ALA A 281 9.58 -20.40 13.10
CA ALA A 281 11.05 -20.36 12.99
C ALA A 281 11.68 -21.74 13.18
N LYS A 282 11.17 -22.54 14.13
CA LYS A 282 11.63 -23.92 14.32
C LYS A 282 11.27 -24.82 13.15
N LEU A 283 10.07 -24.65 12.57
CA LEU A 283 9.65 -25.35 11.36
C LEU A 283 10.58 -25.04 10.18
N VAL A 284 10.97 -23.77 10.00
CA VAL A 284 11.97 -23.36 9.01
C VAL A 284 13.31 -24.03 9.26
N GLU A 285 13.83 -24.02 10.50
CA GLU A 285 15.11 -24.65 10.85
C GLU A 285 15.13 -26.16 10.50
N LEU A 286 14.03 -26.86 10.75
CA LEU A 286 13.88 -28.29 10.47
C LEU A 286 13.84 -28.61 8.96
N ASN A 287 13.43 -27.65 8.13
CA ASN A 287 13.27 -27.82 6.69
C ASN A 287 14.35 -27.12 5.85
N THR A 288 15.24 -26.36 6.47
CA THR A 288 16.41 -25.72 5.82
C THR A 288 17.72 -26.47 6.04
N LYS A 289 17.80 -27.36 7.03
CA LYS A 289 18.94 -28.27 7.20
C LYS A 289 18.79 -29.51 6.30
N LYS A 290 19.16 -29.38 5.03
CA LYS A 290 19.58 -30.49 4.14
C LYS A 290 20.56 -29.99 3.08
#